data_AF-A0A950HA54-F1
#
_entry.id   AF-A0A950HA54-F1
#
_cell.length_a   1.000
_cell.length_b   1.000
_cell.length_c   1.000
_cell.angle_alpha   90.00
_cell.angle_beta   90.00
_cell.angle_gamma   90.00
#
_symmetry.space_group_name_H-M   'P 1'
#
loop_
_entity.id
_entity.type
_entity.pdbx_description
1 polymer ?
#
loop_
_entity_poly.entity_id
_entity_poly.type
_entity_poly.pdbx_seq_one_letter_code
_entity_poly.pdbx_strand_id
1 'polypeptide(L)' 'IRAETIRWDQLLEAGSEANARSRGTLRLEGKDYLVQDGDVMHIRHSG' A
#
# COMPACT_ATOMS: atom_id res chain seq x y z
N ILE A 1 11.50 -0.27 -9.53
CA ILE A 1 10.47 -0.99 -8.75
C ILE A 1 10.07 -0.12 -7.57
N ARG A 2 8.77 0.04 -7.31
CA ARG A 2 8.18 0.78 -6.17
C ARG A 2 7.00 -0.04 -5.63
N ALA A 3 6.52 0.24 -4.43
CA ALA A 3 5.35 -0.43 -3.86
C ALA A 3 4.28 0.56 -3.43
N GLU A 4 3.03 0.35 -3.85
CA GLU A 4 1.87 0.98 -3.19
C GLU A 4 1.58 0.17 -1.91
N THR A 5 1.62 0.82 -0.74
CA THR A 5 1.58 0.17 0.57
C THR A 5 0.48 0.76 1.44
N ILE A 6 -0.27 -0.09 2.13
CA ILE A 6 -1.28 0.29 3.11
C ILE A 6 -1.29 -0.72 4.27
N ARG A 7 -1.63 -0.24 5.47
CA ARG A 7 -1.88 -1.08 6.64
C ARG A 7 -3.14 -1.93 6.45
N TRP A 8 -3.13 -3.22 6.81
CA TRP A 8 -4.29 -4.11 6.63
C TRP A 8 -5.57 -3.57 7.30
N ASP A 9 -5.45 -2.99 8.49
CA ASP A 9 -6.56 -2.43 9.26
C ASP A 9 -7.18 -1.21 8.55
N GLN A 10 -6.33 -0.36 7.96
CA GLN A 10 -6.78 0.77 7.15
C GLN A 10 -7.41 0.35 5.82
N LEU A 11 -6.92 -0.75 5.23
CA LEU A 11 -7.52 -1.32 4.03
C LEU A 11 -8.92 -1.89 4.33
N LEU A 12 -9.08 -2.59 5.46
CA LEU A 12 -10.38 -3.06 5.91
C LEU A 12 -11.33 -1.89 6.21
N GLU A 13 -10.86 -0.84 6.87
CA GLU A 13 -11.66 0.36 7.13
C GLU A 13 -12.09 1.08 5.84
N ALA A 14 -11.20 1.11 4.84
CA ALA A 14 -11.53 1.67 3.52
C ALA A 14 -12.51 0.79 2.73
N GLY A 15 -12.57 -0.51 3.03
CA GLY A 15 -13.43 -1.51 2.38
C GLY A 15 -13.02 -1.91 0.96
N SER A 16 -12.09 -1.17 0.34
CA SER A 16 -11.46 -1.53 -0.93
C SER A 16 -10.19 -0.70 -1.17
N GLU A 17 -9.32 -1.21 -2.04
CA GLU A 17 -8.10 -0.50 -2.46
C GLU A 17 -8.42 0.80 -3.24
N ALA A 18 -9.52 0.80 -4.01
CA ALA A 18 -10.00 1.99 -4.74
C ALA A 18 -10.46 3.11 -3.78
N ASN A 19 -11.16 2.75 -2.70
CA ASN A 19 -11.55 3.69 -1.66
C ASN A 19 -10.33 4.18 -0.88
N ALA A 20 -9.38 3.30 -0.55
CA ALA A 20 -8.13 3.68 0.10
C ALA A 20 -7.33 4.69 -0.73
N ARG A 21 -7.25 4.47 -2.06
CA ARG A 21 -6.65 5.43 -2.99
C ARG A 21 -7.36 6.78 -2.97
N SER A 22 -8.70 6.77 -3.03
CA SER A 22 -9.52 8.00 -2.99
C SER A 22 -9.38 8.75 -1.67
N ARG A 23 -9.15 8.04 -0.56
CA ARG A 23 -8.89 8.59 0.78
C ARG A 23 -7.44 9.05 0.99
N GLY A 24 -6.53 8.72 0.07
CA GLY A 24 -5.10 9.06 0.20
C GLY A 24 -4.35 8.24 1.25
N THR A 25 -4.84 7.05 1.64
CA THR A 25 -4.20 6.20 2.66
C THR A 25 -3.11 5.28 2.10
N LEU A 26 -3.05 5.11 0.78
CA LEU A 26 -1.96 4.39 0.11
C LEU A 26 -0.69 5.23 0.07
N ARG A 27 0.42 4.64 0.51
CA ARG A 27 1.76 5.23 0.47
C ARG A 27 2.57 4.63 -0.67
N LEU A 28 3.49 5.40 -1.25
CA LEU A 28 4.44 4.91 -2.25
C LEU A 28 5.80 4.69 -1.58
N GLU A 29 6.15 3.43 -1.37
CA GLU A 29 7.37 3.03 -0.69
C GLU A 29 8.46 2.63 -1.71
N GLY A 30 9.69 3.03 -1.39
CA GLY A 30 10.89 2.77 -2.18
C GLY A 30 11.59 1.46 -1.81
N LYS A 31 12.74 1.20 -2.46
CA LYS A 31 13.54 -0.02 -2.24
C LYS A 31 14.09 -0.18 -0.82
N ASP A 32 14.28 0.94 -0.10
CA ASP A 32 14.89 0.96 1.23
C ASP A 32 13.82 0.91 2.35
N TYR A 33 12.55 0.78 1.99
CA TYR A 33 11.46 0.66 2.96
C TYR A 33 11.54 -0.67 3.70
N LEU A 34 11.54 -0.61 5.03
CA LEU A 34 11.44 -1.80 5.88
C LEU A 34 9.97 -2.19 6.01
N VAL A 35 9.59 -3.28 5.34
CA VAL A 35 8.23 -3.85 5.41
C VAL A 35 7.85 -4.13 6.86
N GLN A 36 6.65 -3.74 7.25
CA GLN A 36 6.10 -3.99 8.57
C GLN A 36 5.09 -5.13 8.53
N ASP A 37 4.97 -5.87 9.63
CA ASP A 37 3.99 -6.96 9.75
C ASP A 37 2.57 -6.43 9.58
N GLY A 38 1.85 -6.95 8.59
CA GLY A 38 0.50 -6.52 8.25
C GLY A 38 0.41 -5.39 7.22
N ASP A 39 1.51 -5.08 6.53
CA ASP A 39 1.44 -4.27 5.31
C ASP A 39 0.82 -5.09 4.17
N VAL A 40 -0.11 -4.45 3.45
CA VAL A 40 -0.62 -4.91 2.18
C VAL A 40 0.07 -4.08 1.10
N MET A 41 0.76 -4.75 0.18
CA MET A 41 1.63 -4.10 -0.81
C MET A 41 1.33 -4.55 -2.24
N HIS A 42 1.13 -3.59 -3.13
CA HIS A 42 1.12 -3.80 -4.57
C HIS A 42 2.47 -3.36 -5.15
N ILE A 43 3.29 -4.35 -5.53
CA ILE A 43 4.61 -4.10 -6.11
C ILE A 43 4.47 -3.69 -7.58
N ARG A 44 4.90 -2.47 -7.89
CA ARG A 44 4.95 -1.91 -9.24
C ARG A 44 6.31 -2.18 -9.85
N HIS A 45 6.34 -3.06 -10.83
CA HIS A 45 7.49 -3.28 -11.72
C HIS A 45 7.10 -2.94 -13.16
N SER A 46 8.08 -2.48 -13.92
CA SER A 46 8.00 -2.31 -15.37
C SER A 46 9.26 -2.99 -15.89
N GLY A 47 9.06 -4.09 -16.63
CA GLY A 47 10.16 -4.81 -17.28
C GLY A 47 10.82 -3.96 -18.36
#